data_AF-A0A316LCU8-F1
#
_entry.id   AF-A0A316LCU8-F1
#
_cell.length_a   1.000
_cell.length_b   1.000
_cell.length_c   1.000
_cell.angle_alpha   90.00
_cell.angle_beta   90.00
_cell.angle_gamma   90.00
#
_symmetry.space_group_name_H-M   'P 1'
#
loop_
_entity.id
_entity.type
_entity.pdbx_description
1 polymer ?
#
loop_
_entity_poly.entity_id
_entity_poly.type
_entity_poly.pdbx_seq_one_letter_code
_entity_poly.pdbx_strand_id
1 'polypeptide(L)'
;MADRQGFPRVGEKDRKLYAQHPACFCNVSEPYDKKNHAARYHFTQCPNAEFAKKHGLMHVLPLFCNSDYWGMSQLHGTLIRRGTCGNSDRCDYCVVGSEDPMAKAYEIVKDEAGFLVSRKIERE
;
A
#
# COMPACT_ATOMS: atom_id res chain seq x y z
N MET A 1 -8.83 2.71 -27.47
CA MET A 1 -7.86 1.65 -27.08
C MET A 1 -6.89 2.28 -26.10
N ALA A 2 -7.15 2.13 -24.80
CA ALA A 2 -6.35 2.81 -23.77
C ALA A 2 -5.01 2.09 -23.58
N ASP A 3 -3.97 2.89 -23.55
CA ASP A 3 -2.57 2.54 -23.60
C ASP A 3 -2.16 1.58 -22.46
N ARG A 4 -2.01 0.29 -22.79
CA ARG A 4 -1.61 -0.80 -21.85
C ARG A 4 -0.10 -0.78 -21.51
N GLN A 5 0.53 0.39 -21.52
CA GLN A 5 1.99 0.45 -21.69
C GLN A 5 2.82 0.66 -20.42
N GLY A 6 2.24 1.03 -19.27
CA GLY A 6 3.01 1.32 -18.06
C GLY A 6 3.13 0.13 -17.09
N PHE A 7 2.11 -0.01 -16.24
CA PHE A 7 2.13 -0.93 -15.09
C PHE A 7 2.23 -2.43 -15.41
N PRO A 8 1.59 -2.98 -16.46
CA PRO A 8 1.69 -4.41 -16.75
C PRO A 8 3.13 -4.85 -17.04
N ARG A 9 3.90 -4.02 -17.76
CA ARG A 9 5.29 -4.31 -18.14
C ARG A 9 6.25 -4.24 -16.96
N VAL A 10 6.00 -3.35 -16.00
CA VAL A 10 6.77 -3.25 -14.75
C VAL A 10 6.57 -4.53 -13.94
N GLY A 11 5.31 -4.89 -13.63
CA GLY A 11 4.99 -6.09 -12.87
C GLY A 11 5.41 -7.42 -13.54
N GLU A 12 5.57 -7.47 -14.86
CA GLU A 12 6.17 -8.63 -15.56
C GLU A 12 7.69 -8.72 -15.39
N LYS A 13 8.41 -7.59 -15.41
CA LYS A 13 9.86 -7.56 -15.17
C LYS A 13 10.17 -7.91 -13.71
N ASP A 14 9.39 -7.37 -12.78
CA ASP A 14 9.54 -7.65 -11.35
C ASP A 14 9.27 -9.13 -11.05
N ARG A 15 8.29 -9.71 -11.74
CA ARG A 15 8.01 -11.16 -11.68
C ARG A 15 9.17 -12.04 -12.10
N LYS A 16 9.95 -11.62 -13.10
CA LYS A 16 11.15 -12.36 -13.52
C LYS A 16 12.27 -12.27 -12.48
N LEU A 17 12.34 -11.16 -11.75
CA LEU A 17 13.29 -10.98 -10.66
C LEU A 17 12.93 -11.79 -9.40
N TYR A 18 11.66 -12.20 -9.20
CA TYR A 18 11.26 -13.05 -8.05
C TYR A 18 12.08 -14.33 -7.95
N ALA A 19 12.37 -14.97 -9.08
CA ALA A 19 13.15 -16.21 -9.09
C ALA A 19 14.63 -15.99 -8.70
N GLN A 20 15.14 -14.78 -8.87
CA GLN A 20 16.55 -14.43 -8.64
C GLN A 20 16.77 -13.74 -7.29
N HIS A 21 15.77 -13.00 -6.82
CA HIS A 21 15.79 -12.22 -5.60
C HIS A 21 14.52 -12.49 -4.79
N PRO A 22 14.51 -13.52 -3.94
CA PRO A 22 13.34 -13.91 -3.15
C PRO A 22 12.93 -12.89 -2.08
N ALA A 23 13.59 -11.73 -2.00
CA ALA A 23 13.25 -10.59 -1.16
C ALA A 23 12.75 -9.38 -1.98
N CYS A 24 12.55 -9.50 -3.30
CA CYS A 24 12.07 -8.39 -4.12
C CYS A 24 10.54 -8.23 -4.03
N PHE A 25 10.03 -7.07 -4.45
CA PHE A 25 8.66 -6.67 -4.15
C PHE A 25 7.62 -7.46 -4.96
N CYS A 26 6.72 -8.18 -4.31
CA CYS A 26 5.64 -8.86 -5.03
C CYS A 26 4.41 -7.96 -5.18
N ASN A 27 4.39 -7.10 -6.20
CA ASN A 27 3.25 -6.21 -6.47
C ASN A 27 2.14 -6.93 -7.26
N VAL A 28 0.91 -6.78 -6.80
CA VAL A 28 -0.30 -7.20 -7.49
C VAL A 28 -1.20 -5.97 -7.62
N SER A 29 -1.54 -5.59 -8.85
CA SER A 29 -2.46 -4.49 -9.14
C SER A 29 -3.82 -5.02 -9.57
N GLU A 30 -4.85 -4.30 -9.16
CA GLU A 30 -6.23 -4.55 -9.59
C GLU A 30 -6.62 -3.54 -10.68
N PRO A 31 -7.59 -3.87 -11.57
CA PRO A 31 -8.17 -2.88 -12.47
C PRO A 31 -8.71 -1.67 -11.71
N TYR A 32 -8.60 -0.49 -12.31
CA TYR A 32 -9.13 0.74 -11.71
C TYR A 32 -10.63 0.62 -11.43
N ASP A 33 -11.02 0.89 -10.18
CA ASP A 33 -12.40 0.89 -9.73
C ASP A 33 -13.09 2.17 -10.19
N LYS A 34 -13.81 2.08 -11.31
CA LYS A 34 -14.52 3.21 -11.90
C LYS A 34 -15.68 3.72 -11.04
N LYS A 35 -16.20 2.92 -10.11
CA LYS A 35 -17.35 3.30 -9.27
C LYS A 35 -16.91 4.17 -8.10
N ASN A 36 -15.83 3.78 -7.44
CA ASN A 36 -15.29 4.51 -6.28
C ASN A 36 -14.05 5.33 -6.63
N HIS A 37 -13.77 5.50 -7.92
CA HIS A 37 -12.59 6.21 -8.42
C HIS A 37 -11.27 5.78 -7.77
N ALA A 38 -11.12 4.49 -7.46
CA ALA A 38 -10.05 3.97 -6.62
C ALA A 38 -8.99 3.20 -7.42
N ALA A 39 -7.72 3.50 -7.14
CA ALA A 39 -6.59 2.68 -7.56
C ALA A 39 -6.26 1.69 -6.43
N ARG A 40 -6.27 0.39 -6.74
CA ARG A 40 -6.00 -0.68 -5.77
C ARG A 40 -4.80 -1.51 -6.20
N TYR A 41 -3.89 -1.71 -5.27
CA TYR A 41 -2.77 -2.64 -5.42
C TYR A 41 -2.32 -3.12 -4.04
N HIS A 42 -1.61 -4.24 -4.02
CA HIS A 42 -1.02 -4.73 -2.79
C HIS A 42 0.35 -5.35 -3.04
N PHE A 43 1.15 -5.41 -1.98
CA PHE A 43 2.39 -6.15 -1.96
C PHE A 43 2.24 -7.36 -1.03
N THR A 44 2.48 -8.57 -1.53
CA THR A 44 2.61 -9.75 -0.67
C THR A 44 4.01 -9.89 -0.09
N GLN A 45 4.99 -9.16 -0.65
CA GLN A 45 6.34 -9.06 -0.13
C GLN A 45 6.86 -7.62 -0.32
N CYS A 46 7.43 -7.06 0.74
CA CYS A 46 7.99 -5.70 0.75
C CYS A 46 9.48 -5.77 1.14
N PRO A 47 10.41 -5.27 0.30
CA PRO A 47 11.84 -5.34 0.61
C PRO A 47 12.19 -4.61 1.91
N ASN A 48 11.52 -3.50 2.21
CA ASN A 48 11.72 -2.77 3.47
C ASN A 48 11.31 -3.63 4.68
N ALA A 49 10.18 -4.34 4.59
CA ALA A 49 9.72 -5.21 5.65
C ALA A 49 10.64 -6.43 5.83
N GLU A 50 11.04 -7.08 4.74
CA GLU A 50 11.94 -8.23 4.80
C GLU A 50 13.32 -7.85 5.34
N PHE A 51 13.86 -6.70 4.91
CA PHE A 51 15.10 -6.17 5.46
C PHE A 51 14.98 -5.85 6.96
N ALA A 52 13.90 -5.18 7.36
CA ALA A 52 13.66 -4.84 8.76
C ALA A 52 13.53 -6.09 9.65
N LYS A 53 12.80 -7.12 9.20
CA LYS A 53 12.68 -8.41 9.91
C LYS A 53 14.03 -9.10 10.04
N LYS A 54 14.78 -9.22 8.94
CA LYS A 54 16.08 -9.90 8.91
C LYS A 54 17.11 -9.26 9.83
N HIS A 55 17.05 -7.94 10.01
CA HIS A 55 18.04 -7.18 10.77
C HIS A 55 17.54 -6.66 12.12
N GLY A 56 16.33 -7.04 12.56
CA GLY A 56 15.78 -6.58 13.84
C GLY A 56 15.41 -5.09 13.88
N LEU A 57 15.13 -4.48 12.74
CA LEU A 57 14.85 -3.04 12.58
C LEU A 57 13.34 -2.72 12.43
N MET A 58 12.47 -3.61 12.91
CA MET A 58 11.02 -3.44 12.80
C MET A 58 10.50 -2.14 13.42
N HIS A 59 11.19 -1.61 14.43
CA HIS A 59 10.86 -0.32 15.06
C HIS A 59 11.06 0.90 14.14
N VAL A 60 11.88 0.78 13.08
CA VAL A 60 12.11 1.85 12.09
C VAL A 60 11.12 1.76 10.93
N LEU A 61 10.61 0.56 10.64
CA LEU A 61 9.75 0.30 9.49
C LEU A 61 8.52 1.22 9.38
N PRO A 62 7.83 1.59 10.49
CA PRO A 62 6.74 2.55 10.43
C PRO A 62 7.12 3.89 9.82
N LEU A 63 8.35 4.39 10.02
CA LEU A 63 8.79 5.65 9.42
C LEU A 63 8.68 5.61 7.89
N PHE A 64 9.13 4.50 7.30
CA PHE A 64 9.08 4.30 5.86
C PHE A 64 7.64 4.14 5.38
N CYS A 65 6.86 3.27 6.01
CA CYS A 65 5.49 2.98 5.59
C CYS A 65 4.57 4.19 5.77
N ASN A 66 4.67 4.91 6.89
CA ASN A 66 3.77 6.01 7.20
C ASN A 66 4.00 7.22 6.28
N SER A 67 5.20 7.37 5.71
CA SER A 67 5.50 8.43 4.75
C SER A 67 4.60 8.41 3.51
N ASP A 68 4.08 7.23 3.14
CA ASP A 68 3.10 7.08 2.06
C ASP A 68 1.84 7.92 2.27
N TYR A 69 1.32 8.02 3.50
CA TYR A 69 0.12 8.83 3.78
C TYR A 69 0.38 10.31 3.52
N TRP A 70 1.54 10.80 3.97
CA TRP A 70 1.94 12.17 3.70
C TRP A 70 2.13 12.40 2.20
N GLY A 71 2.86 11.52 1.50
CA GLY A 71 3.05 11.61 0.06
C GLY A 71 1.75 11.66 -0.72
N MET A 72 0.77 10.80 -0.38
CA MET A 72 -0.54 10.80 -1.02
C MET A 72 -1.33 12.09 -0.74
N SER A 73 -1.22 12.64 0.48
CA SER A 73 -1.88 13.92 0.81
C SER A 73 -1.39 15.08 -0.04
N GLN A 74 -0.10 15.08 -0.43
CA GLN A 74 0.48 16.12 -1.29
C GLN A 74 -0.05 16.06 -2.73
N LEU A 75 -0.69 14.96 -3.12
CA LEU A 75 -1.28 14.75 -4.44
C LEU A 75 -2.82 14.93 -4.42
N HIS A 76 -3.38 15.53 -3.37
CA HIS A 76 -4.83 15.57 -3.13
C HIS A 76 -5.47 14.17 -3.14
N GLY A 77 -4.70 13.17 -2.68
CA GLY A 77 -5.14 11.80 -2.53
C GLY A 77 -5.34 11.41 -1.07
N THR A 78 -6.05 10.32 -0.85
CA THR A 78 -6.13 9.64 0.44
C THR A 78 -5.76 8.19 0.26
N LEU A 79 -4.78 7.74 1.05
CA LEU A 79 -4.44 6.33 1.18
C LEU A 79 -5.35 5.68 2.22
N ILE A 80 -6.09 4.66 1.80
CA ILE A 80 -6.80 3.73 2.68
C ILE A 80 -5.97 2.44 2.71
N ARG A 81 -5.38 2.13 3.86
CA ARG A 81 -4.50 0.97 4.06
C ARG A 81 -4.79 0.30 5.40
N ARG A 82 -5.24 -0.94 5.38
CA ARG A 82 -5.59 -1.69 6.59
C ARG A 82 -4.40 -2.43 7.21
N GLY A 83 -3.31 -2.61 6.47
CA GLY A 83 -2.13 -3.32 6.91
C GLY A 83 -0.91 -3.12 6.01
N THR A 84 0.25 -3.48 6.55
CA THR A 84 1.54 -3.53 5.86
C THR A 84 2.12 -4.93 5.99
N CYS A 85 3.08 -5.32 5.17
CA CYS A 85 3.91 -6.52 5.36
C CYS A 85 4.70 -6.50 6.68
N GLY A 86 4.70 -5.37 7.42
CA GLY A 86 5.30 -5.25 8.74
C GLY A 86 4.38 -5.64 9.89
N ASN A 87 3.06 -5.49 9.73
CA ASN A 87 2.05 -5.74 10.77
C ASN A 87 0.86 -6.61 10.30
N SER A 88 0.90 -7.13 9.07
CA SER A 88 -0.14 -7.98 8.46
C SER A 88 0.46 -8.87 7.35
N ASP A 89 -0.41 -9.64 6.66
CA ASP A 89 -0.02 -10.54 5.58
C ASP A 89 0.44 -9.82 4.30
N ARG A 90 0.01 -8.57 4.08
CA ARG A 90 0.29 -7.80 2.87
C ARG A 90 0.34 -6.30 3.15
N CYS A 91 1.02 -5.52 2.31
CA CYS A 91 0.76 -4.08 2.24
C CYS A 91 -0.39 -3.82 1.28
N ASP A 92 -1.55 -3.42 1.78
CA ASP A 92 -2.65 -2.97 0.92
C ASP A 92 -2.57 -1.47 0.64
N TYR A 93 -2.91 -1.09 -0.58
CA TYR A 93 -3.03 0.29 -1.00
C TYR A 93 -4.36 0.45 -1.75
N CYS A 94 -5.25 1.26 -1.18
CA CYS A 94 -6.41 1.79 -1.86
C CYS A 94 -6.28 3.31 -1.89
N VAL A 95 -5.92 3.87 -3.04
CA VAL A 95 -5.76 5.31 -3.22
C VAL A 95 -7.00 5.88 -3.90
N VAL A 96 -7.60 6.87 -3.26
CA VAL A 96 -8.76 7.64 -3.75
C VAL A 96 -8.43 9.13 -3.74
N GLY A 97 -9.23 9.95 -4.43
CA GLY A 97 -9.14 11.41 -4.27
C GLY A 97 -9.54 11.84 -2.86
N SER A 98 -8.98 12.94 -2.35
CA SER A 98 -9.26 13.42 -1.00
C SER A 98 -10.72 13.83 -0.76
N GLU A 99 -11.45 14.14 -1.83
CA GLU A 99 -12.88 14.48 -1.77
C GLU A 99 -13.81 13.28 -1.96
N ASP A 100 -13.25 12.11 -2.29
CA ASP A 100 -14.04 10.89 -2.54
C ASP A 100 -14.81 10.48 -1.27
N PRO A 101 -16.09 10.08 -1.36
CA PRO A 101 -16.87 9.63 -0.21
C PRO A 101 -16.21 8.47 0.56
N MET A 102 -15.45 7.61 -0.13
CA MET A 102 -14.73 6.52 0.49
C MET A 102 -13.65 7.01 1.45
N ALA A 103 -12.98 8.14 1.16
CA ALA A 103 -11.99 8.72 2.07
C ALA A 103 -12.59 9.05 3.44
N LYS A 104 -13.86 9.50 3.47
CA LYS A 104 -14.59 9.88 4.70
C LYS A 104 -15.16 8.68 5.47
N ALA A 105 -15.11 7.48 4.90
CA ALA A 105 -15.57 6.26 5.55
C ALA A 105 -14.48 5.62 6.44
N TYR A 106 -13.25 6.14 6.39
CA TYR A 106 -12.12 5.63 7.15
C TYR A 106 -11.44 6.75 7.94
N GLU A 107 -10.91 6.38 9.10
CA GLU A 107 -10.01 7.21 9.89
C GLU A 107 -8.62 6.58 9.91
N ILE A 108 -7.58 7.41 10.07
CA ILE A 108 -6.20 6.92 10.22
C ILE A 108 -5.91 6.82 11.71
N VAL A 109 -5.57 5.61 12.17
CA VAL A 109 -5.17 5.33 13.55
C VAL A 109 -3.74 4.82 13.58
N LYS A 110 -3.04 5.04 14.69
CA LYS A 110 -1.71 4.49 14.93
C LYS A 110 -1.83 3.23 15.78
N ASP A 111 -1.25 2.12 15.33
CA ASP A 111 -1.19 0.89 16.10
C ASP A 111 -0.06 0.90 17.15
N GLU A 112 0.00 -0.14 17.98
CA GLU A 112 1.01 -0.29 19.05
C GLU A 112 2.45 -0.35 18.53
N ALA A 113 2.64 -0.91 17.32
CA ALA A 113 3.94 -0.99 16.66
C ALA A 113 4.33 0.32 15.94
N GLY A 114 3.41 1.29 15.90
CA GLY A 114 3.60 2.63 15.37
C GLY A 114 3.22 2.81 13.90
N PHE A 115 2.63 1.81 13.26
CA PHE A 115 2.11 1.92 11.89
C PHE A 115 0.80 2.71 11.87
N LEU A 116 0.65 3.53 10.85
CA LEU A 116 -0.62 4.16 10.53
C LEU A 116 -1.46 3.20 9.68
N VAL A 117 -2.67 2.91 10.13
CA VAL A 117 -3.64 2.05 9.43
C VAL A 117 -4.99 2.75 9.35
N SER A 118 -5.72 2.49 8.27
CA SER A 118 -7.06 2.99 8.03
C SER A 118 -8.08 2.03 8.65
N ARG A 119 -8.82 2.52 9.65
CA ARG A 119 -9.94 1.83 10.27
C ARG A 119 -11.25 2.36 9.67
N LYS A 120 -12.17 1.46 9.32
CA LYS A 120 -13.49 1.86 8.86
C LYS A 120 -14.26 2.44 10.04
N ILE A 121 -14.86 3.61 9.85
CA ILE A 121 -15.70 4.25 10.87
C ILE A 121 -17.02 3.49 10.89
N GLU A 122 -17.31 2.81 11.99
CA GLU A 122 -18.64 2.25 12.26
C GLU A 122 -19.55 3.42 12.65
N ARG A 123 -20.60 3.65 11.86
CA ARG A 123 -21.65 4.61 12.20
C ARG A 123 -22.80 3.81 12.80
N GLU A 124 -23.14 4.11 14.05
CA GLU A 124 -24.38 3.65 14.70
C GLU A 124 -25.62 4.16 13.95
#